data_AF-A0A3A1Y4C9-F1
#
_entry.id   AF-A0A3A1Y4C9-F1
#
_cell.length_a   1.000
_cell.length_b   1.000
_cell.length_c   1.000
_cell.angle_alpha   90.00
_cell.angle_beta   90.00
_cell.angle_gamma   90.00
#
_symmetry.space_group_name_H-M   'P 1'
#
loop_
_entity.id
_entity.type
_entity.pdbx_description
1 polymer ?
#
loop_
_entity_poly.entity_id
_entity_poly.type
_entity_poly.pdbx_seq_one_letter_code
_entity_poly.pdbx_strand_id
1 'polypeptide(L)' 'MRKIKVIASITALAALATFTLSGCGSSKAGAKDDKTITVAASPTPHSEILNKVVKPILQKEGYKLVVKEFTDYV' A
#
# COMPACT_ATOMS: atom_id res chain seq x y z
N MET A 1 46.30 3.51 -25.25
CA MET A 1 46.13 2.73 -23.99
C MET A 1 45.56 3.53 -22.82
N ARG A 2 45.96 4.80 -22.58
CA ARG A 2 45.44 5.59 -21.43
C ARG A 2 43.95 5.98 -21.55
N LYS A 3 43.46 6.23 -22.77
CA LYS A 3 42.06 6.63 -23.03
C LYS A 3 41.07 5.47 -22.85
N ILE A 4 41.47 4.26 -23.23
CA ILE A 4 40.67 3.03 -23.12
C ILE A 4 40.50 2.60 -21.64
N LYS A 5 41.55 2.79 -20.82
CA LYS A 5 41.49 2.54 -19.37
C LYS A 5 40.53 3.50 -18.63
N VAL A 6 40.43 4.76 -19.09
CA VAL A 6 39.51 5.77 -18.53
C VAL A 6 38.04 5.48 -18.89
N ILE A 7 37.79 5.00 -20.11
CA ILE A 7 36.43 4.62 -20.56
C ILE A 7 35.95 3.38 -19.78
N ALA A 8 36.82 2.38 -19.58
CA ALA A 8 36.48 1.18 -18.80
C ALA A 8 36.17 1.46 -17.31
N SER A 9 36.83 2.45 -16.69
CA SER A 9 36.54 2.84 -15.30
C SER A 9 35.20 3.56 -15.12
N ILE A 10 34.72 4.28 -16.14
CA ILE A 10 33.44 5.00 -16.08
C ILE A 10 32.27 4.02 -16.24
N THR A 11 32.43 2.99 -17.07
CA THR A 11 31.39 1.95 -17.25
C THR A 11 31.24 1.05 -16.01
N ALA A 12 32.32 0.80 -15.27
CA ALA A 12 32.28 0.01 -14.03
C ALA A 12 31.56 0.74 -12.87
N LEU A 13 31.66 2.06 -12.79
CA LEU A 13 30.95 2.85 -11.78
C LEU A 13 29.44 2.97 -12.07
N ALA A 14 29.06 2.99 -13.35
CA ALA A 14 27.66 2.96 -13.77
C ALA A 14 26.98 1.60 -13.50
N ALA A 15 27.73 0.50 -13.58
CA ALA A 15 27.21 -0.85 -13.26
C ALA A 15 26.99 -1.06 -11.75
N LEU A 16 27.72 -0.33 -10.89
CA LEU A 16 27.53 -0.40 -9.43
C LEU A 16 26.31 0.44 -8.98
N ALA A 17 25.97 1.50 -9.72
CA ALA A 17 24.84 2.37 -9.42
C ALA A 17 23.47 1.74 -9.76
N THR A 18 23.42 0.71 -10.62
CA THR A 18 22.18 -0.03 -10.93
C THR A 18 21.92 -1.17 -9.94
N PHE A 19 22.95 -1.63 -9.21
CA PHE A 19 22.82 -2.72 -8.24
C PHE A 19 22.17 -2.29 -6.92
N THR A 20 22.18 -1.00 -6.59
CA THR A 20 21.49 -0.46 -5.40
C THR A 20 19.97 -0.40 -5.57
N LEU A 21 19.44 -0.57 -6.79
CA LEU A 21 18.00 -0.54 -7.03
C LEU A 21 17.35 -1.93 -7.08
N SER A 22 18.13 -3.02 -7.15
CA SER A 22 17.58 -4.39 -7.15
C SER A 22 17.33 -4.97 -5.74
N GLY A 23 17.47 -4.15 -4.69
CA GLY A 23 17.20 -4.51 -3.30
C GLY A 23 15.71 -4.55 -2.91
N CYS A 24 14.78 -4.17 -3.80
CA CYS A 24 13.34 -4.32 -3.57
C CYS A 24 12.83 -5.65 -4.16
N GLY A 25 13.44 -6.76 -3.71
CA GLY A 25 13.06 -8.13 -4.04
C GLY A 25 12.27 -8.84 -2.93
N SER A 26 11.79 -8.10 -1.92
CA SER A 26 10.80 -8.65 -0.98
C SER A 26 9.45 -8.62 -1.69
N SER A 27 9.16 -9.74 -2.36
CA SER A 27 7.82 -10.20 -2.71
C SER A 27 6.78 -9.09 -2.74
N LYS A 28 6.64 -8.44 -3.90
CA LYS A 28 5.40 -7.78 -4.27
C LYS A 28 4.34 -8.89 -4.39
N ALA A 29 3.89 -9.38 -3.23
CA ALA A 29 2.56 -9.90 -3.08
C ALA A 29 1.70 -8.80 -3.67
N GLY A 30 1.16 -9.04 -4.86
CA GLY A 30 0.21 -8.13 -5.45
C GLY A 30 -0.87 -7.92 -4.42
N ALA A 31 -0.81 -6.79 -3.72
CA ALA A 31 -1.95 -6.24 -3.04
C ALA A 31 -2.93 -6.03 -4.18
N LYS A 32 -3.82 -7.02 -4.37
CA LYS A 32 -5.05 -6.81 -5.11
C LYS A 32 -5.61 -5.52 -4.52
N ASP A 33 -5.99 -4.60 -5.39
CA ASP A 33 -6.78 -3.42 -5.02
C ASP A 33 -8.13 -3.89 -4.47
N ASP A 34 -8.09 -4.56 -3.32
CA ASP A 34 -9.23 -4.96 -2.55
C ASP A 34 -9.68 -3.66 -1.90
N LYS A 35 -10.58 -2.95 -2.58
CA LYS A 35 -11.23 -1.73 -2.11
C LYS A 35 -12.13 -1.98 -0.89
N THR A 36 -11.77 -2.94 -0.03
CA THR A 36 -12.49 -3.31 1.17
C THR A 36 -11.87 -2.58 2.36
N ILE A 37 -12.66 -1.71 2.97
CA ILE A 37 -12.30 -0.98 4.19
C ILE A 37 -12.98 -1.69 5.36
N THR A 38 -12.20 -2.17 6.33
CA THR A 38 -12.75 -2.80 7.55
C THR A 38 -12.55 -1.86 8.74
N VAL A 39 -13.63 -1.53 9.44
CA VAL A 39 -13.62 -0.61 10.59
C VAL A 39 -14.23 -1.31 11.79
N ALA A 40 -13.53 -1.25 12.92
CA ALA A 40 -14.03 -1.63 14.23
C ALA A 40 -14.67 -0.42 14.92
N ALA A 41 -15.92 -0.51 15.38
CA ALA A 41 -16.64 0.60 16.00
C ALA A 41 -17.59 0.14 17.10
N SER A 42 -17.88 1.02 18.07
CA SER A 42 -18.95 0.78 19.05
C SER A 42 -20.33 0.81 18.36
N PRO A 43 -21.32 0.00 18.81
CA PRO A 43 -22.65 -0.10 18.18
C PRO A 43 -23.33 1.27 18.02
N THR A 44 -23.24 2.12 19.05
CA THR A 44 -23.84 3.45 19.05
C THR A 44 -22.85 4.49 19.60
N PRO A 45 -22.69 5.66 18.94
CA PRO A 45 -23.30 6.09 17.67
C PRO A 45 -22.49 5.69 16.42
N HIS A 46 -21.28 5.15 16.58
CA HIS A 46 -20.28 5.05 15.51
C HIS A 46 -20.66 4.03 14.42
N SER A 47 -21.05 2.81 14.78
CA SER A 47 -21.45 1.78 13.80
C SER A 47 -22.68 2.22 13.00
N GLU A 48 -23.62 2.91 13.64
CA GLU A 48 -24.82 3.43 12.98
C GLU A 48 -24.48 4.44 11.88
N ILE A 49 -23.61 5.42 12.17
CA ILE A 49 -23.17 6.43 11.19
C ILE A 49 -22.42 5.76 10.03
N LEU A 50 -21.51 4.84 10.35
CA LEU A 50 -20.73 4.11 9.35
C LEU A 50 -21.64 3.31 8.40
N ASN A 51 -22.69 2.67 8.92
CA ASN A 51 -23.63 1.89 8.13
C ASN A 51 -24.64 2.75 7.35
N LYS A 52 -25.14 3.85 7.93
CA LYS A 52 -26.20 4.67 7.32
C LYS A 52 -25.70 5.76 6.38
N VAL A 53 -24.53 6.35 6.67
CA VAL A 53 -24.01 7.51 5.92
C VAL A 53 -22.79 7.12 5.10
N VAL A 54 -21.80 6.47 5.71
CA VAL A 54 -20.49 6.28 5.07
C VAL A 54 -20.51 5.13 4.06
N LYS A 55 -21.15 4.01 4.40
CA LYS A 55 -21.29 2.84 3.52
C LYS A 55 -21.87 3.17 2.13
N PRO A 56 -22.99 3.90 1.97
CA PRO A 56 -23.51 4.21 0.65
C PRO A 56 -22.62 5.17 -0.15
N ILE A 57 -21.85 6.05 0.49
CA ILE A 57 -20.90 6.94 -0.19
C ILE A 57 -19.73 6.11 -0.73
N LEU A 58 -19.13 5.28 0.13
CA LEU A 58 -18.02 4.41 -0.25
C LEU A 58 -18.41 3.41 -1.34
N GLN A 59 -19.64 2.88 -1.32
CA GLN A 59 -20.14 2.01 -2.38
C GLN A 59 -20.20 2.72 -3.74
N LYS A 60 -20.59 3.99 -3.79
CA LYS A 60 -20.58 4.79 -5.04
C LYS A 60 -19.17 5.01 -5.57
N GLU A 61 -18.18 5.09 -4.68
CA GLU A 61 -16.77 5.22 -5.02
C GLU A 61 -16.10 3.86 -5.33
N GLY A 62 -16.87 2.77 -5.27
CA GLY A 62 -16.40 1.41 -5.56
C GLY A 62 -15.67 0.74 -4.39
N TYR A 63 -15.82 1.27 -3.17
CA TYR A 63 -15.31 0.68 -1.94
C TYR A 63 -16.38 -0.14 -1.20
N LYS A 64 -15.94 -1.23 -0.58
CA LYS A 64 -16.74 -2.08 0.30
C LYS A 64 -16.40 -1.78 1.75
N LEU A 65 -17.31 -1.15 2.49
CA LEU A 65 -17.15 -0.95 3.92
C LEU A 65 -17.68 -2.17 4.72
N VAL A 66 -16.83 -2.73 5.57
CA VAL A 66 -17.15 -3.78 6.55
C VAL A 66 -17.03 -3.17 7.95
N VAL A 67 -18.15 -3.06 8.66
CA VAL A 67 -18.17 -2.56 10.04
C VAL A 67 -18.24 -3.75 10.99
N LYS A 68 -17.31 -3.81 11.95
CA LYS A 68 -17.29 -4.80 13.04
C LYS A 68 -17.60 -4.09 14.34
N GLU A 69 -18.59 -4.59 15.06
CA GLU A 69 -19.03 -4.00 16.31
C GLU A 69 -18.24 -4.58 17.49
N PHE A 70 -17.79 -3.69 18.39
CA PHE A 70 -17.07 -4.05 19.60
C PHE A 70 -17.70 -3.39 20.82
N THR A 71 -17.79 -4.14 21.92
CA THR A 71 -18.39 -3.72 23.19
C THR A 71 -17.42 -3.96 24.37
N ASP A 72 -16.11 -3.96 24.14
CA ASP A 72 -15.13 -4.33 25.18
C ASP A 72 -14.81 -3.21 26.19
N TYR A 73 -15.27 -1.98 25.92
CA TYR A 73 -15.08 -0.81 26.78
C TYR A 73 -16.35 0.01 27.03
N VAL A 74 -17.53 -0.63 27.03
CA VAL A 74 -18.78 0.00 27.49
C VAL A 74 -18.96 -0.10 29.00
#